data_AF-A0A8H5C9D3-F1
#
_entry.id   AF-A0A8H5C9D3-F1
#
_cell.length_a   1.000
_cell.length_b   1.000
_cell.length_c   1.000
_cell.angle_alpha   90.00
_cell.angle_beta   90.00
_cell.angle_gamma   90.00
#
_symmetry.space_group_name_H-M   'P 1'
#
loop_
_entity.id
_entity.type
_entity.pdbx_description
1 polymer ?
#
loop_
_entity_poly.entity_id
_entity_poly.type
_entity_poly.pdbx_seq_one_letter_code
_entity_poly.pdbx_strand_id
1 'polypeptide(L)'
;MTIPVESLCSSLRQTYPESIWKPGCLVIGQASNTPTWHTALLSDSLPSEPTMVITEQAEQRFLNAPEVLADFVFRSIHTNVLVGKELTHKFFGVPHTKSYYLGCSTGGRQGLKSVQDFPEDFDGIVAGAAAADHNHLQAWSASFFLITGPPDAPSFLTIDQWINVIHPDVLRQCDEIDGVKDGIIEVPDLCEYDPSGLVCREEGGQQEQNASCITAEQAKMVKEVYKPLFIFGKFAYPRFQFGAEGAMSPLLFGGQVSTIAADWFRFVTFSDPNFNVSTLNQSSWALIQKQDNFSISTWKANISTFKNRNGKLLTYHGQTDQLISPINSERYYSRVQKHMDLTLEEQDTFYRLFRISGMNHCAGGPGAWEVGQTLDGAADDVRLGSLSLGPEKNVLTAMVRWVEEGVAPDTILGTKFVNDDPRQGVQFSRRHCRFPLKTTYDGIGDPTEPESWSCQ
;
A
#
# COMPACT_ATOMS: atom_id res chain seq x y z
N MET A 1 -20.65 -14.91 24.17
CA MET A 1 -20.66 -14.16 25.44
C MET A 1 -20.97 -12.71 25.10
N THR A 2 -22.16 -12.25 25.46
CA THR A 2 -22.61 -10.86 25.25
C THR A 2 -21.98 -9.98 26.32
N ILE A 3 -21.09 -9.08 25.90
CA ILE A 3 -20.57 -8.02 26.78
C ILE A 3 -21.62 -6.91 26.83
N PRO A 4 -22.03 -6.42 28.02
CA PRO A 4 -23.05 -5.38 28.12
C PRO A 4 -22.54 -4.07 27.52
N VAL A 5 -23.38 -3.45 26.68
CA VAL A 5 -23.14 -2.19 25.95
C VAL A 5 -22.70 -1.05 26.89
N GLU A 6 -23.11 -1.07 28.16
CA GLU A 6 -22.70 -0.08 29.16
C GLU A 6 -21.20 -0.09 29.49
N SER A 7 -20.53 -1.25 29.40
CA SER A 7 -19.08 -1.33 29.64
C SER A 7 -18.24 -0.80 28.48
N LEU A 8 -18.79 -0.85 27.25
CA LEU A 8 -18.17 -0.27 26.06
C LEU A 8 -18.22 1.27 26.12
N CYS A 9 -19.29 1.83 26.71
CA CYS A 9 -19.50 3.27 26.79
C CYS A 9 -18.64 4.00 27.83
N SER A 10 -18.11 3.31 28.85
CA SER A 10 -17.32 3.98 29.90
C SER A 10 -15.86 4.24 29.48
N SER A 11 -15.28 3.40 28.62
CA SER A 11 -13.91 3.60 28.11
C SER A 11 -13.84 4.67 27.02
N LEU A 12 -14.92 4.87 26.24
CA LEU A 12 -15.00 5.84 25.13
C LEU A 12 -14.91 7.31 25.59
N ARG A 13 -15.27 7.62 26.84
CA ARG A 13 -15.19 8.97 27.42
C ARG A 13 -13.83 9.33 28.00
N GLN A 14 -12.91 8.38 28.17
CA GLN A 14 -11.64 8.62 28.86
C GLN A 14 -10.50 9.07 27.94
N THR A 15 -10.65 8.97 26.61
CA THR A 15 -9.51 9.14 25.69
C THR A 15 -9.56 10.39 24.80
N TYR A 16 -10.73 10.99 24.54
CA TYR A 16 -10.85 12.19 23.71
C TYR A 16 -11.85 13.23 24.25
N PRO A 17 -11.57 14.54 24.17
CA PRO A 17 -12.52 15.59 24.56
C PRO A 17 -13.80 15.54 23.71
N GLU A 18 -14.96 15.86 24.33
CA GLU A 18 -16.28 15.92 23.68
C GLU A 18 -16.33 16.82 22.42
N SER A 19 -15.34 17.69 22.20
CA SER A 19 -15.25 18.61 21.05
C SER A 19 -14.93 17.96 19.69
N ILE A 20 -14.47 16.70 19.66
CA ILE A 20 -14.15 15.99 18.40
C ILE A 20 -15.38 15.23 17.84
N TRP A 21 -16.42 15.09 18.65
CA TRP A 21 -17.61 14.31 18.34
C TRP A 21 -18.63 15.16 17.57
N LYS A 22 -18.41 15.40 16.27
CA LYS A 22 -19.52 15.82 15.41
C LYS A 22 -20.50 14.64 15.28
N PRO A 23 -21.77 14.78 15.66
CA PRO A 23 -22.76 13.74 15.40
C PRO A 23 -22.83 13.45 13.89
N GLY A 24 -22.68 12.19 13.49
CA GLY A 24 -23.02 11.74 12.14
C GLY A 24 -21.88 11.40 11.17
N CYS A 25 -20.63 11.25 11.61
CA CYS A 25 -19.55 10.69 10.76
C CYS A 25 -19.27 9.22 11.10
N LEU A 26 -19.29 8.35 10.10
CA LEU A 26 -18.89 6.93 10.21
C LEU A 26 -17.57 6.73 9.47
N VAL A 27 -16.53 6.27 10.17
CA VAL A 27 -15.25 5.87 9.55
C VAL A 27 -15.08 4.36 9.73
N ILE A 28 -14.90 3.65 8.62
CA ILE A 28 -14.59 2.21 8.62
C ILE A 28 -13.19 2.05 8.04
N GLY A 29 -12.31 1.37 8.78
CA GLY A 29 -10.97 1.06 8.29
C GLY A 29 -10.59 -0.40 8.39
N GLN A 30 -9.67 -0.83 7.53
CA GLN A 30 -9.04 -2.15 7.60
C GLN A 30 -7.57 -2.04 7.16
N ALA A 31 -6.68 -2.66 7.94
CA ALA A 31 -5.31 -2.93 7.56
C ALA A 31 -5.09 -4.46 7.63
N SER A 32 -4.54 -5.04 6.56
CA SER A 32 -4.16 -6.46 6.38
C SER A 32 -5.23 -7.48 5.92
N ASN A 33 -4.75 -8.69 5.58
CA ASN A 33 -5.52 -9.86 5.09
C ASN A 33 -6.46 -10.49 6.11
N THR A 34 -6.51 -9.95 7.32
CA THR A 34 -7.43 -10.39 8.35
C THR A 34 -8.59 -9.41 8.46
N PRO A 35 -9.84 -9.85 8.68
CA PRO A 35 -10.90 -8.96 9.14
C PRO A 35 -10.58 -8.52 10.57
N THR A 36 -9.63 -7.60 10.72
CA THR A 36 -9.34 -6.89 11.96
C THR A 36 -10.24 -5.67 12.01
N TRP A 37 -11.24 -5.74 12.88
CA TRP A 37 -12.22 -4.70 13.14
C TRP A 37 -11.55 -3.38 13.52
N HIS A 38 -11.75 -2.35 12.70
CA HIS A 38 -11.61 -0.96 13.11
C HIS A 38 -12.90 -0.24 12.73
N THR A 39 -13.95 -0.39 13.55
CA THR A 39 -15.10 0.50 13.51
C THR A 39 -14.72 1.75 14.31
N ALA A 40 -14.10 2.72 13.66
CA ALA A 40 -13.81 4.00 14.29
C ALA A 40 -15.06 4.89 14.22
N LEU A 41 -15.93 4.80 15.23
CA LEU A 41 -16.73 5.96 15.62
C LEU A 41 -15.79 6.92 16.37
N LEU A 42 -14.81 7.56 15.70
CA LEU A 42 -13.79 8.42 16.35
C LEU A 42 -13.45 7.96 17.79
N SER A 43 -13.12 6.69 17.95
CA SER A 43 -12.91 6.06 19.24
C SER A 43 -11.83 5.01 19.17
N ASP A 44 -10.97 5.09 20.17
CA ASP A 44 -9.63 4.56 20.19
C ASP A 44 -9.53 3.04 20.32
N SER A 45 -8.32 2.59 19.94
CA SER A 45 -7.57 1.44 20.45
C SER A 45 -8.22 0.65 21.60
N LEU A 46 -8.53 -0.62 21.32
CA LEU A 46 -8.52 -1.67 22.32
C LEU A 46 -7.12 -2.29 22.41
N PRO A 47 -6.70 -2.78 23.58
CA PRO A 47 -5.39 -3.36 23.79
C PRO A 47 -5.16 -4.52 22.81
N SER A 48 -3.98 -4.54 22.24
CA SER A 48 -3.45 -5.64 21.44
C SER A 48 -3.51 -6.95 22.24
N GLU A 49 -4.52 -7.78 22.03
CA GLU A 49 -4.50 -9.20 22.39
C GLU A 49 -5.40 -10.05 21.48
N PRO A 50 -4.92 -11.24 21.12
CA PRO A 50 -4.18 -11.42 19.90
C PRO A 50 -5.07 -11.15 18.67
N THR A 51 -4.59 -10.26 17.81
CA THR A 51 -4.36 -10.57 16.40
C THR A 51 -5.01 -11.88 15.93
N MET A 52 -5.86 -11.81 14.89
CA MET A 52 -5.80 -12.87 13.89
C MET A 52 -4.42 -12.71 13.24
N VAL A 53 -3.39 -13.22 13.92
CA VAL A 53 -2.05 -13.32 13.37
C VAL A 53 -2.26 -14.10 12.08
N ILE A 54 -1.63 -13.68 11.00
CA ILE A 54 -1.36 -14.60 9.89
C ILE A 54 -0.36 -15.62 10.44
N THR A 55 -0.85 -16.55 11.26
CA THR A 55 -0.25 -17.87 11.41
C THR A 55 -0.68 -18.62 10.17
N GLU A 56 0.23 -18.98 9.27
CA GLU A 56 0.24 -20.11 8.29
C GLU A 56 -1.08 -20.75 7.72
N GLN A 57 -2.26 -20.16 7.91
CA GLN A 57 -3.56 -20.84 7.87
C GLN A 57 -4.77 -19.92 7.58
N ALA A 58 -4.59 -18.60 7.35
CA ALA A 58 -5.73 -17.69 7.17
C ALA A 58 -6.53 -18.01 5.90
N GLU A 59 -5.85 -18.36 4.81
CA GLU A 59 -6.47 -18.68 3.52
C GLU A 59 -6.92 -20.14 3.40
N GLN A 60 -6.46 -21.03 4.29
CA GLN A 60 -7.00 -22.40 4.39
C GLN A 60 -8.52 -22.39 4.57
N ARG A 61 -9.06 -21.33 5.18
CA ARG A 61 -10.50 -21.12 5.38
C ARG A 61 -11.27 -20.90 4.08
N PHE A 62 -10.61 -20.58 2.97
CA PHE A 62 -11.24 -20.45 1.66
C PHE A 62 -11.47 -21.81 0.98
N LEU A 63 -10.75 -22.86 1.41
CA LEU A 63 -10.83 -24.18 0.81
C LEU A 63 -12.27 -24.71 0.84
N ASN A 64 -12.85 -24.91 -0.34
CA ASN A 64 -14.24 -25.37 -0.52
C ASN A 64 -15.27 -24.51 0.22
N ALA A 65 -14.96 -23.23 0.46
CA ALA A 65 -15.78 -22.30 1.25
C ALA A 65 -16.05 -21.00 0.46
N PRO A 66 -16.85 -21.05 -0.63
CA PRO A 66 -17.09 -19.89 -1.49
C PRO A 66 -17.72 -18.70 -0.76
N GLU A 67 -18.49 -18.95 0.30
CA GLU A 67 -19.08 -17.90 1.14
C GLU A 67 -18.03 -17.11 1.93
N VAL A 68 -17.02 -17.80 2.47
CA VAL A 68 -15.90 -17.17 3.19
C VAL A 68 -15.04 -16.37 2.21
N LEU A 69 -14.86 -16.88 0.99
CA LEU A 69 -14.18 -16.15 -0.07
C LEU A 69 -14.98 -14.89 -0.47
N ALA A 70 -16.30 -14.97 -0.62
CA ALA A 70 -17.14 -13.81 -0.91
C ALA A 70 -17.06 -12.74 0.20
N ASP A 71 -17.00 -13.17 1.46
CA ASP A 71 -16.80 -12.28 2.62
C ASP A 71 -15.47 -11.51 2.52
N PHE A 72 -14.38 -12.20 2.20
CA PHE A 72 -13.07 -11.59 2.00
C PHE A 72 -13.06 -10.63 0.79
N VAL A 73 -13.68 -11.04 -0.32
CA VAL A 73 -13.63 -10.28 -1.58
C VAL A 73 -14.39 -8.97 -1.46
N PHE A 74 -15.60 -8.98 -0.88
CA PHE A 74 -16.43 -7.79 -0.83
C PHE A 74 -17.45 -7.75 0.31
N ARG A 75 -18.05 -8.89 0.68
CA ARG A 75 -19.30 -8.90 1.44
C ARG A 75 -19.10 -8.45 2.88
N SER A 76 -17.95 -8.73 3.50
CA SER A 76 -17.68 -8.32 4.88
C SER A 76 -17.69 -6.79 5.04
N ILE A 77 -16.97 -6.07 4.18
CA ILE A 77 -16.92 -4.59 4.23
C ILE A 77 -18.30 -3.99 3.95
N HIS A 78 -18.96 -4.42 2.88
CA HIS A 78 -20.28 -3.90 2.53
C HIS A 78 -21.31 -4.14 3.64
N THR A 79 -21.37 -5.36 4.19
CA THR A 79 -22.27 -5.69 5.29
C THR A 79 -22.00 -4.84 6.53
N ASN A 80 -20.72 -4.62 6.85
CA ASN A 80 -20.33 -3.77 7.98
C ASN A 80 -20.77 -2.32 7.79
N VAL A 81 -20.70 -1.78 6.57
CA VAL A 81 -21.21 -0.44 6.27
C VAL A 81 -22.71 -0.34 6.50
N LEU A 82 -23.48 -1.29 5.97
CA LEU A 82 -24.94 -1.30 6.11
C LEU A 82 -25.35 -1.37 7.58
N VAL A 83 -24.78 -2.31 8.33
CA VAL A 83 -25.07 -2.50 9.76
C VAL A 83 -24.59 -1.29 10.57
N GLY A 84 -23.38 -0.79 10.29
CA GLY A 84 -22.79 0.36 10.99
C GLY A 84 -23.63 1.62 10.82
N LYS A 85 -24.13 1.89 9.62
CA LYS A 85 -25.03 3.03 9.34
C LYS A 85 -26.35 2.90 10.11
N GLU A 86 -26.94 1.70 10.19
CA GLU A 86 -28.18 1.46 10.94
C GLU A 86 -27.96 1.63 12.46
N LEU A 87 -26.89 1.06 13.01
CA LEU A 87 -26.55 1.19 14.43
C LEU A 87 -26.26 2.65 14.81
N THR A 88 -25.55 3.39 13.96
CA THR A 88 -25.28 4.82 14.15
C THR A 88 -26.59 5.60 14.23
N HIS A 89 -27.53 5.35 13.31
CA HIS A 89 -28.84 6.00 13.32
C HIS A 89 -29.64 5.67 14.58
N LYS A 90 -29.68 4.39 15.00
CA LYS A 90 -30.39 3.97 16.23
C LYS A 90 -29.78 4.57 17.49
N PHE A 91 -28.47 4.71 17.55
CA PHE A 91 -27.76 5.21 18.73
C PHE A 91 -27.90 6.73 18.90
N PHE A 92 -27.68 7.50 17.83
CA PHE A 92 -27.72 8.97 17.90
C PHE A 92 -29.13 9.56 17.68
N GLY A 93 -30.09 8.75 17.21
CA GLY A 93 -31.45 9.23 16.89
C GLY A 93 -31.51 10.12 15.64
N VAL A 94 -30.40 10.28 14.93
CA VAL A 94 -30.27 11.05 13.68
C VAL A 94 -29.41 10.27 12.68
N PRO A 95 -29.68 10.34 11.36
CA PRO A 95 -28.85 9.69 10.36
C PRO A 95 -27.44 10.28 10.32
N HIS A 96 -26.47 9.49 9.85
CA HIS A 96 -25.15 10.00 9.49
C HIS A 96 -25.26 11.03 8.36
N THR A 97 -24.36 12.01 8.34
CA THR A 97 -24.28 13.04 7.30
C THR A 97 -23.34 12.62 6.18
N LYS A 98 -22.21 12.01 6.54
CA LYS A 98 -21.16 11.53 5.63
C LYS A 98 -20.58 10.19 6.12
N SER A 99 -20.07 9.41 5.17
CA SER A 99 -19.47 8.10 5.40
C SER A 99 -18.09 8.03 4.76
N TYR A 100 -17.10 7.56 5.52
CA TYR A 100 -15.69 7.55 5.11
C TYR A 100 -15.05 6.16 5.24
N TYR A 101 -14.10 5.87 4.35
CA TYR A 101 -13.26 4.69 4.40
C TYR A 101 -11.78 5.06 4.48
N LEU A 102 -11.02 4.34 5.31
CA LEU A 102 -9.56 4.43 5.37
C LEU A 102 -8.95 3.03 5.41
N GLY A 103 -8.22 2.63 4.38
CA GLY A 103 -7.56 1.32 4.36
C GLY A 103 -6.29 1.33 3.53
N CYS A 104 -5.37 0.43 3.87
CA CYS A 104 -4.12 0.24 3.15
C CYS A 104 -3.88 -1.23 2.81
N SER A 105 -3.11 -1.53 1.77
CA SER A 105 -2.84 -2.89 1.30
C SER A 105 -4.11 -3.59 0.81
N THR A 106 -4.48 -4.72 1.40
CA THR A 106 -5.80 -5.35 1.21
C THR A 106 -6.96 -4.41 1.55
N GLY A 107 -6.79 -3.53 2.53
CA GLY A 107 -7.75 -2.46 2.81
C GLY A 107 -7.85 -1.47 1.64
N GLY A 108 -6.73 -1.11 1.02
CA GLY A 108 -6.74 -0.29 -0.19
C GLY A 108 -7.53 -0.95 -1.32
N ARG A 109 -7.36 -2.27 -1.53
CA ARG A 109 -8.18 -3.03 -2.49
C ARG A 109 -9.67 -2.98 -2.12
N GLN A 110 -10.01 -3.19 -0.85
CA GLN A 110 -11.41 -3.16 -0.40
C GLN A 110 -12.05 -1.78 -0.58
N GLY A 111 -11.32 -0.69 -0.31
CA GLY A 111 -11.77 0.66 -0.62
C GLY A 111 -12.08 0.82 -2.12
N LEU A 112 -11.18 0.37 -2.99
CA LEU A 112 -11.43 0.36 -4.44
C LEU A 112 -12.60 -0.55 -4.85
N LYS A 113 -12.82 -1.67 -4.14
CA LYS A 113 -13.98 -2.54 -4.36
C LYS A 113 -15.28 -1.82 -4.04
N SER A 114 -15.32 -1.05 -2.95
CA SER A 114 -16.47 -0.19 -2.63
C SER A 114 -16.69 0.89 -3.69
N VAL A 115 -15.64 1.56 -4.18
CA VAL A 115 -15.78 2.51 -5.31
C VAL A 115 -16.43 1.86 -6.53
N GLN A 116 -15.97 0.65 -6.89
CA GLN A 116 -16.35 -0.04 -8.12
C GLN A 116 -17.74 -0.69 -8.04
N ASP A 117 -18.07 -1.32 -6.92
CA ASP A 117 -19.22 -2.22 -6.80
C ASP A 117 -20.29 -1.71 -5.81
N PHE A 118 -19.91 -0.88 -4.83
CA PHE A 118 -20.79 -0.36 -3.78
C PHE A 118 -20.63 1.15 -3.61
N PRO A 119 -20.85 1.94 -4.67
CA PRO A 119 -20.54 3.37 -4.66
C PRO A 119 -21.35 4.16 -3.60
N GLU A 120 -22.44 3.60 -3.09
CA GLU A 120 -23.29 4.16 -2.02
C GLU A 120 -22.70 4.05 -0.60
N ASP A 121 -21.68 3.21 -0.41
CA ASP A 121 -21.17 2.88 0.92
C ASP A 121 -20.46 4.08 1.57
N PHE A 122 -19.72 4.87 0.79
CA PHE A 122 -18.89 5.97 1.28
C PHE A 122 -18.97 7.20 0.38
N ASP A 123 -18.91 8.38 1.00
CA ASP A 123 -18.73 9.67 0.34
C ASP A 123 -17.25 9.97 0.06
N GLY A 124 -16.35 9.50 0.94
CA GLY A 124 -14.91 9.70 0.82
C GLY A 124 -14.12 8.42 1.12
N ILE A 125 -13.17 8.06 0.27
CA ILE A 125 -12.37 6.83 0.41
C ILE A 125 -10.88 7.18 0.30
N VAL A 126 -10.14 6.85 1.35
CA VAL A 126 -8.67 6.84 1.35
C VAL A 126 -8.19 5.40 1.19
N ALA A 127 -7.53 5.09 0.07
CA ALA A 127 -7.04 3.75 -0.27
C ALA A 127 -5.53 3.77 -0.54
N GLY A 128 -4.75 3.37 0.48
CA GLY A 128 -3.30 3.27 0.44
C GLY A 128 -2.80 1.94 -0.14
N ALA A 129 -1.69 1.97 -0.88
CA ALA A 129 -0.95 0.80 -1.39
C ALA A 129 -1.86 -0.35 -1.83
N ALA A 130 -2.86 -0.05 -2.66
CA ALA A 130 -3.99 -0.96 -2.86
C ALA A 130 -3.57 -2.28 -3.55
N ALA A 131 -3.93 -3.42 -2.94
CA ALA A 131 -3.76 -4.77 -3.50
C ALA A 131 -4.76 -5.09 -4.64
N ALA A 132 -5.01 -4.10 -5.49
CA ALA A 132 -5.83 -4.21 -6.69
C ALA A 132 -5.01 -4.80 -7.84
N ASP A 133 -5.70 -5.26 -8.88
CA ASP A 133 -5.17 -6.23 -9.84
C ASP A 133 -4.73 -7.53 -9.13
N HIS A 134 -5.50 -7.94 -8.12
CA HIS A 134 -5.11 -8.93 -7.11
C HIS A 134 -4.58 -10.22 -7.73
N ASN A 135 -5.23 -10.73 -8.78
CA ASN A 135 -4.79 -11.94 -9.45
C ASN A 135 -3.41 -11.75 -10.11
N HIS A 136 -3.13 -10.61 -10.76
CA HIS A 136 -1.79 -10.42 -11.35
C HIS A 136 -0.76 -10.16 -10.25
N LEU A 137 -1.16 -9.53 -9.14
CA LEU A 137 -0.31 -9.37 -7.96
C LEU A 137 0.11 -10.75 -7.40
N GLN A 138 -0.82 -11.69 -7.19
CA GLN A 138 -0.45 -13.03 -6.71
C GLN A 138 0.44 -13.79 -7.71
N ALA A 139 0.16 -13.66 -9.01
CA ALA A 139 1.03 -14.25 -10.03
C ALA A 139 2.44 -13.64 -10.02
N TRP A 140 2.55 -12.32 -9.86
CA TRP A 140 3.80 -11.60 -9.78
C TRP A 140 4.59 -11.97 -8.52
N SER A 141 3.94 -11.99 -7.35
CA SER A 141 4.58 -12.38 -6.09
C SER A 141 5.11 -13.82 -6.14
N ALA A 142 4.35 -14.76 -6.72
CA ALA A 142 4.81 -16.14 -6.86
C ALA A 142 5.87 -16.32 -7.96
N SER A 143 5.92 -15.43 -8.96
CA SER A 143 6.92 -15.52 -10.04
C SER A 143 8.35 -15.29 -9.58
N PHE A 144 8.55 -14.56 -8.47
CA PHE A 144 9.90 -14.29 -7.97
C PHE A 144 10.66 -15.54 -7.54
N PHE A 145 9.98 -16.55 -7.01
CA PHE A 145 10.63 -17.83 -6.70
C PHE A 145 11.22 -18.49 -7.95
N LEU A 146 10.59 -18.33 -9.12
CA LEU A 146 11.11 -18.84 -10.40
C LEU A 146 12.33 -18.05 -10.89
N ILE A 147 12.54 -16.83 -10.37
CA ILE A 147 13.66 -15.95 -10.69
C ILE A 147 14.82 -16.20 -9.72
N THR A 148 14.55 -16.21 -8.41
CA THR A 148 15.58 -16.33 -7.38
C THR A 148 16.06 -17.77 -7.20
N GLY A 149 15.15 -18.74 -7.33
CA GLY A 149 15.37 -20.12 -6.92
C GLY A 149 15.36 -20.31 -5.39
N PRO A 150 15.52 -21.57 -4.92
CA PRO A 150 15.71 -21.89 -3.51
C PRO A 150 17.07 -21.39 -2.97
N PRO A 151 17.30 -21.40 -1.64
CA PRO A 151 18.53 -20.86 -1.04
C PRO A 151 19.86 -21.49 -1.50
N ASP A 152 19.82 -22.71 -2.04
CA ASP A 152 20.97 -23.42 -2.60
C ASP A 152 21.18 -23.17 -4.10
N ALA A 153 20.31 -22.38 -4.74
CA ALA A 153 20.47 -22.01 -6.15
C ALA A 153 21.63 -21.01 -6.35
N PRO A 154 22.44 -21.14 -7.41
CA PRO A 154 23.52 -20.19 -7.71
C PRO A 154 23.05 -18.75 -7.97
N SER A 155 21.80 -18.59 -8.39
CA SER A 155 21.14 -17.29 -8.60
C SER A 155 20.69 -16.62 -7.31
N PHE A 156 20.59 -17.35 -6.19
CA PHE A 156 20.01 -16.84 -4.96
C PHE A 156 20.89 -15.78 -4.31
N LEU A 157 20.25 -14.72 -3.81
CA LEU A 157 20.85 -13.71 -2.95
C LEU A 157 20.20 -13.79 -1.57
N THR A 158 21.02 -13.82 -0.53
CA THR A 158 20.53 -13.69 0.84
C THR A 158 19.90 -12.31 1.06
N ILE A 159 19.03 -12.19 2.06
CA ILE A 159 18.45 -10.90 2.41
C ILE A 159 19.53 -9.87 2.79
N ASP A 160 20.60 -10.33 3.44
CA ASP A 160 21.74 -9.49 3.79
C ASP A 160 22.40 -8.90 2.52
N GLN A 161 22.57 -9.70 1.47
CA GLN A 161 23.10 -9.19 0.20
C GLN A 161 22.13 -8.22 -0.50
N TRP A 162 20.82 -8.45 -0.43
CA TRP A 162 19.84 -7.47 -0.94
C TRP A 162 19.97 -6.12 -0.24
N ILE A 163 20.04 -6.11 1.10
CA ILE A 163 20.06 -4.89 1.91
C ILE A 163 21.45 -4.21 1.90
N ASN A 164 22.53 -4.98 1.96
CA ASN A 164 23.88 -4.46 2.20
C ASN A 164 24.77 -4.46 0.94
N VAL A 165 24.32 -5.03 -0.18
CA VAL A 165 25.07 -5.03 -1.45
C VAL A 165 24.24 -4.43 -2.59
N ILE A 166 23.01 -4.93 -2.82
CA ILE A 166 22.18 -4.46 -3.92
C ILE A 166 21.60 -3.06 -3.64
N HIS A 167 20.92 -2.88 -2.51
CA HIS A 167 20.30 -1.60 -2.16
C HIS A 167 21.29 -0.41 -2.18
N PRO A 168 22.50 -0.53 -1.60
CA PRO A 168 23.44 0.59 -1.62
C PRO A 168 23.94 0.91 -3.03
N ASP A 169 24.06 -0.08 -3.92
CA ASP A 169 24.43 0.18 -5.32
C ASP A 169 23.28 0.79 -6.12
N VAL A 170 22.04 0.38 -5.84
CA VAL A 170 20.84 1.04 -6.38
C VAL A 170 20.83 2.52 -6.00
N LEU A 171 21.00 2.84 -4.71
CA LEU A 171 21.08 4.23 -4.25
C LEU A 171 22.28 4.96 -4.87
N ARG A 172 23.45 4.33 -4.96
CA ARG A 172 24.63 4.93 -5.61
C ARG A 172 24.35 5.36 -7.06
N GLN A 173 23.50 4.63 -7.78
CA GLN A 173 23.15 4.93 -9.17
C GLN A 173 21.95 5.88 -9.29
N CYS A 174 21.07 5.94 -8.28
CA CYS A 174 19.73 6.52 -8.46
C CYS A 174 19.28 7.56 -7.44
N ASP A 175 19.93 7.69 -6.29
CA ASP A 175 19.60 8.66 -5.23
C ASP A 175 19.66 10.10 -5.78
N GLU A 176 20.79 10.51 -6.36
CA GLU A 176 20.99 11.89 -6.83
C GLU A 176 20.25 12.26 -8.14
N ILE A 177 19.38 11.39 -8.66
CA ILE A 177 18.64 11.68 -9.91
C ILE A 177 17.65 12.83 -9.72
N ASP A 178 17.11 13.01 -8.52
CA ASP A 178 16.24 14.14 -8.17
C ASP A 178 17.02 15.37 -7.66
N GLY A 179 18.35 15.30 -7.64
CA GLY A 179 19.24 16.41 -7.28
C GLY A 179 19.62 16.45 -5.80
N VAL A 180 19.19 15.48 -4.99
CA VAL A 180 19.51 15.38 -3.57
C VAL A 180 20.13 14.02 -3.26
N LYS A 181 21.10 13.99 -2.33
CA LYS A 181 21.71 12.75 -1.83
C LYS A 181 21.21 12.47 -0.41
N ASP A 182 19.99 11.98 -0.27
CA ASP A 182 19.35 11.74 1.02
C ASP A 182 18.96 10.26 1.25
N GLY A 183 19.36 9.37 0.34
CA GLY A 183 19.03 7.95 0.38
C GLY A 183 17.58 7.67 -0.03
N ILE A 184 16.94 8.59 -0.74
CA ILE A 184 15.55 8.50 -1.20
C ILE A 184 15.54 8.72 -2.70
N ILE A 185 14.94 7.78 -3.43
CA ILE A 185 14.69 7.96 -4.86
C ILE A 185 13.32 8.64 -5.01
N GLU A 186 13.29 9.95 -5.23
CA GLU A 186 12.04 10.72 -5.26
C GLU A 186 11.18 10.36 -6.48
N VAL A 187 11.83 10.02 -7.62
CA VAL A 187 11.17 9.60 -8.87
C VAL A 187 11.79 8.30 -9.42
N PRO A 188 11.38 7.12 -8.91
CA PRO A 188 11.97 5.82 -9.31
C PRO A 188 11.85 5.47 -10.80
N ASP A 189 10.97 6.15 -11.54
CA ASP A 189 10.81 6.02 -13.00
C ASP A 189 12.03 6.50 -13.79
N LEU A 190 12.84 7.40 -13.22
CA LEU A 190 14.03 7.95 -13.87
C LEU A 190 15.29 7.11 -13.62
N CYS A 191 15.23 6.18 -12.66
CA CYS A 191 16.35 5.31 -12.32
C CYS A 191 16.53 4.22 -13.39
N GLU A 192 17.72 4.15 -13.98
CA GLU A 192 18.14 3.11 -14.92
C GLU A 192 19.25 2.27 -14.27
N TYR A 193 18.89 1.44 -13.30
CA TYR A 193 19.85 0.64 -12.55
C TYR A 193 20.47 -0.50 -13.38
N ASP A 194 21.80 -0.64 -13.32
CA ASP A 194 22.54 -1.78 -13.87
C ASP A 194 23.48 -2.43 -12.83
N PRO A 195 23.23 -3.68 -12.38
CA PRO A 195 24.09 -4.38 -11.43
C PRO A 195 25.40 -4.92 -12.05
N SER A 196 25.68 -4.68 -13.33
CA SER A 196 26.87 -5.23 -14.01
C SER A 196 28.19 -4.81 -13.35
N GLY A 197 28.22 -3.60 -12.76
CA GLY A 197 29.37 -3.08 -12.02
C GLY A 197 29.62 -3.76 -10.67
N LEU A 198 28.65 -4.50 -10.12
CA LEU A 198 28.77 -5.26 -8.87
C LEU A 198 29.35 -6.67 -9.06
N VAL A 199 29.54 -7.11 -10.31
CA VAL A 199 30.06 -8.46 -10.56
C VAL A 199 31.50 -8.55 -10.05
N CYS A 200 31.78 -9.56 -9.21
CA CYS A 200 33.10 -9.77 -8.61
C CYS A 200 34.20 -9.79 -9.67
N ARG A 201 35.28 -9.04 -9.43
CA ARG A 201 36.44 -9.03 -10.33
C ARG A 201 37.24 -10.31 -10.15
N GLU A 202 37.85 -10.75 -11.25
CA GLU A 202 38.89 -11.77 -11.22
C GLU A 202 40.24 -11.07 -11.27
N GLU A 203 41.00 -11.11 -10.17
CA GLU A 203 42.39 -10.66 -10.14
C GLU A 203 43.31 -11.87 -9.97
N GLY A 204 44.25 -12.06 -10.92
CA GLY A 204 45.25 -13.12 -10.84
C GLY A 204 44.71 -14.57 -10.87
N GLY A 205 43.49 -14.78 -11.38
CA GLY A 205 42.84 -16.10 -11.40
C GLY A 205 42.19 -16.51 -10.08
N GLN A 206 42.09 -15.58 -9.12
CA GLN A 206 41.29 -15.74 -7.90
C GLN A 206 40.10 -14.80 -7.97
N GLN A 207 38.90 -15.35 -7.76
CA GLN A 207 37.68 -14.58 -7.68
C GLN A 207 37.70 -13.81 -6.35
N GLU A 208 37.37 -12.52 -6.39
CA GLU A 208 37.21 -11.72 -5.18
C GLU A 208 36.17 -12.40 -4.26
N GLN A 209 36.62 -12.89 -3.08
CA GLN A 209 35.76 -13.56 -2.09
C GLN A 209 35.11 -12.57 -1.12
N ASN A 210 35.07 -11.28 -1.46
CA ASN A 210 34.50 -10.26 -0.58
C ASN A 210 32.97 -10.32 -0.61
N ALA A 211 32.36 -10.10 0.55
CA ALA A 211 30.91 -9.98 0.71
C ALA A 211 30.29 -8.74 0.00
N SER A 212 31.09 -7.96 -0.74
CA SER A 212 30.71 -6.69 -1.37
C SER A 212 30.42 -6.79 -2.87
N CYS A 213 30.49 -7.98 -3.47
CA CYS A 213 30.22 -8.20 -4.90
C CYS A 213 29.34 -9.44 -5.11
N ILE A 214 28.77 -9.57 -6.31
CA ILE A 214 27.87 -10.67 -6.68
C ILE A 214 28.40 -11.45 -7.89
N THR A 215 27.90 -12.66 -8.13
CA THR A 215 28.25 -13.43 -9.32
C THR A 215 27.55 -12.86 -10.56
N ALA A 216 28.04 -13.20 -11.76
CA ALA A 216 27.37 -12.81 -13.01
C ALA A 216 25.94 -13.40 -13.11
N GLU A 217 25.71 -14.57 -12.53
CA GLU A 217 24.39 -15.20 -12.49
C GLU A 217 23.43 -14.46 -11.54
N GLN A 218 23.92 -14.06 -10.36
CA GLN A 218 23.16 -13.20 -9.44
C GLN A 218 22.85 -11.84 -10.06
N ALA A 219 23.80 -11.21 -10.76
CA ALA A 219 23.56 -9.95 -11.47
C ALA A 219 22.48 -10.08 -12.56
N LYS A 220 22.46 -11.21 -13.28
CA LYS A 220 21.39 -11.51 -14.24
C LYS A 220 20.05 -11.70 -13.53
N MET A 221 20.01 -12.44 -12.42
CA MET A 221 18.81 -12.63 -11.60
C MET A 221 18.25 -11.28 -11.11
N VAL A 222 19.11 -10.39 -10.58
CA VAL A 222 18.71 -9.04 -10.14
C VAL A 222 18.06 -8.26 -11.29
N LYS A 223 18.59 -8.35 -12.51
CA LYS A 223 17.96 -7.73 -13.70
C LYS A 223 16.57 -8.31 -14.00
N GLU A 224 16.34 -9.61 -13.77
CA GLU A 224 15.02 -10.22 -13.96
C GLU A 224 14.01 -9.79 -12.89
N VAL A 225 14.43 -9.58 -11.63
CA VAL A 225 13.57 -9.06 -10.55
C VAL A 225 12.96 -7.70 -10.91
N TYR A 226 13.75 -6.83 -11.55
CA TYR A 226 13.30 -5.50 -11.96
C TYR A 226 12.60 -5.46 -13.33
N LYS A 227 12.19 -6.59 -13.89
CA LYS A 227 11.35 -6.64 -15.11
C LYS A 227 9.87 -6.79 -14.77
N PRO A 228 8.98 -6.27 -15.64
CA PRO A 228 7.56 -6.54 -15.51
C PRO A 228 7.23 -8.01 -15.80
N LEU A 229 6.16 -8.52 -15.19
CA LEU A 229 5.64 -9.85 -15.47
C LEU A 229 4.83 -9.84 -16.77
N PHE A 230 5.08 -10.84 -17.62
CA PHE A 230 4.24 -11.16 -18.78
C PHE A 230 3.66 -12.58 -18.64
N ILE A 231 2.41 -12.74 -19.05
CA ILE A 231 1.73 -14.04 -19.16
C ILE A 231 1.44 -14.29 -20.64
N PHE A 232 2.09 -15.29 -21.22
CA PHE A 232 2.04 -15.62 -22.65
C PHE A 232 2.29 -14.41 -23.57
N GLY A 233 3.30 -13.60 -23.23
CA GLY A 233 3.69 -12.40 -23.97
C GLY A 233 2.78 -11.19 -23.76
N LYS A 234 1.71 -11.30 -22.96
CA LYS A 234 0.85 -10.17 -22.56
C LYS A 234 1.31 -9.62 -21.23
N PHE A 235 1.46 -8.30 -21.16
CA PHE A 235 1.82 -7.62 -19.92
C PHE A 235 0.77 -7.92 -18.83
N ALA A 236 1.24 -8.27 -17.65
CA ALA A 236 0.43 -8.70 -16.51
C ALA A 236 0.58 -7.77 -15.31
N TYR A 237 1.81 -7.60 -14.80
CA TYR A 237 2.09 -6.79 -13.61
C TYR A 237 3.36 -5.97 -13.81
N PRO A 238 3.45 -4.73 -13.29
CA PRO A 238 4.67 -3.95 -13.42
C PRO A 238 5.84 -4.58 -12.66
N ARG A 239 7.03 -4.03 -12.90
CA ARG A 239 8.26 -4.43 -12.22
C ARG A 239 8.23 -4.15 -10.72
N PHE A 240 9.12 -4.81 -9.98
CA PHE A 240 9.57 -4.32 -8.69
C PHE A 240 10.28 -2.97 -8.87
N GLN A 241 10.02 -2.03 -7.98
CA GLN A 241 10.60 -0.68 -8.05
C GLN A 241 11.95 -0.63 -7.33
N PHE A 242 12.79 0.29 -7.77
CA PHE A 242 14.11 0.50 -7.18
C PHE A 242 14.01 1.18 -5.81
N GLY A 243 14.91 0.81 -4.90
CA GLY A 243 14.96 1.38 -3.54
C GLY A 243 14.07 0.64 -2.55
N ALA A 244 13.45 -0.46 -2.96
CA ALA A 244 12.53 -1.26 -2.14
C ALA A 244 13.18 -2.57 -1.64
N GLU A 245 14.50 -2.70 -1.75
CA GLU A 245 15.28 -3.88 -1.36
C GLU A 245 15.49 -3.93 0.18
N GLY A 246 14.39 -3.86 0.93
CA GLY A 246 14.35 -3.71 2.37
C GLY A 246 13.98 -4.99 3.15
N ALA A 247 13.75 -4.83 4.45
CA ALA A 247 13.54 -5.94 5.39
C ALA A 247 12.30 -6.82 5.09
N MET A 248 11.32 -6.33 4.34
CA MET A 248 10.13 -7.10 3.93
C MET A 248 10.29 -7.83 2.60
N SER A 249 11.36 -7.57 1.84
CA SER A 249 11.66 -8.28 0.59
C SER A 249 11.78 -9.81 0.72
N PRO A 250 12.10 -10.44 1.87
CA PRO A 250 12.05 -11.90 2.01
C PRO A 250 10.67 -12.51 1.71
N LEU A 251 9.58 -11.74 1.84
CA LEU A 251 8.23 -12.19 1.47
C LEU A 251 8.05 -12.42 -0.03
N LEU A 252 8.95 -11.89 -0.86
CA LEU A 252 8.99 -12.08 -2.31
C LEU A 252 10.24 -12.86 -2.76
N PHE A 253 11.41 -12.56 -2.19
CA PHE A 253 12.72 -13.05 -2.68
C PHE A 253 13.39 -14.05 -1.73
N GLY A 254 12.72 -14.46 -0.64
CA GLY A 254 13.31 -15.29 0.43
C GLY A 254 13.59 -16.75 0.07
N GLY A 255 13.60 -17.12 -1.22
CA GLY A 255 13.93 -18.47 -1.66
C GLY A 255 12.77 -19.47 -1.53
N GLN A 256 11.55 -18.95 -1.38
CA GLN A 256 10.30 -19.71 -1.38
C GLN A 256 9.22 -18.91 -2.12
N VAL A 257 8.17 -19.58 -2.59
CA VAL A 257 6.99 -18.88 -3.11
C VAL A 257 6.37 -18.09 -1.97
N SER A 258 6.05 -16.81 -2.21
CA SER A 258 5.36 -15.94 -1.25
C SER A 258 4.19 -16.67 -0.61
N THR A 259 4.10 -16.66 0.72
CA THR A 259 3.11 -17.45 1.48
C THR A 259 1.67 -17.09 1.09
N ILE A 260 1.39 -15.80 0.91
CA ILE A 260 0.08 -15.30 0.44
C ILE A 260 -0.25 -15.87 -0.94
N ALA A 261 0.69 -15.80 -1.88
CA ALA A 261 0.45 -16.32 -3.22
C ALA A 261 0.33 -17.85 -3.21
N ALA A 262 1.20 -18.55 -2.48
CA ALA A 262 1.19 -19.99 -2.33
C ALA A 262 -0.16 -20.50 -1.82
N ASP A 263 -0.69 -19.86 -0.79
CA ASP A 263 -1.99 -20.17 -0.20
C ASP A 263 -3.14 -19.89 -1.17
N TRP A 264 -3.10 -18.76 -1.90
CA TRP A 264 -4.12 -18.44 -2.90
C TRP A 264 -4.18 -19.50 -4.00
N PHE A 265 -3.02 -19.98 -4.44
CA PHE A 265 -2.94 -21.07 -5.41
C PHE A 265 -3.49 -22.38 -4.85
N ARG A 266 -3.12 -22.75 -3.63
CA ARG A 266 -3.59 -23.99 -2.98
C ARG A 266 -5.08 -23.97 -2.73
N PHE A 267 -5.59 -22.96 -2.02
CA PHE A 267 -6.93 -23.01 -1.43
C PHE A 267 -8.02 -22.40 -2.31
N VAL A 268 -7.66 -21.48 -3.21
CA VAL A 268 -8.64 -20.78 -4.07
C VAL A 268 -8.54 -21.24 -5.53
N THR A 269 -7.32 -21.38 -6.06
CA THR A 269 -7.12 -21.66 -7.49
C THR A 269 -7.29 -23.13 -7.82
N PHE A 270 -6.55 -24.00 -7.13
CA PHE A 270 -6.52 -25.44 -7.36
C PHE A 270 -7.42 -26.22 -6.39
N SER A 271 -7.83 -25.60 -5.28
CA SER A 271 -8.56 -26.26 -4.19
C SER A 271 -7.89 -27.55 -3.71
N ASP A 272 -6.55 -27.54 -3.70
CA ASP A 272 -5.70 -28.64 -3.27
C ASP A 272 -4.70 -28.13 -2.21
N PRO A 273 -4.90 -28.46 -0.92
CA PRO A 273 -4.02 -28.02 0.16
C PRO A 273 -2.59 -28.53 0.02
N ASN A 274 -2.37 -29.61 -0.73
CA ASN A 274 -1.07 -30.22 -0.93
C ASN A 274 -0.41 -29.82 -2.26
N PHE A 275 -1.02 -28.88 -3.00
CA PHE A 275 -0.48 -28.45 -4.29
C PHE A 275 0.95 -27.93 -4.12
N ASN A 276 1.85 -28.44 -4.97
CA ASN A 276 3.24 -28.02 -4.98
C ASN A 276 3.41 -26.69 -5.72
N VAL A 277 3.44 -25.59 -4.96
CA VAL A 277 3.56 -24.22 -5.46
C VAL A 277 4.88 -23.94 -6.19
N SER A 278 5.91 -24.77 -6.01
CA SER A 278 7.17 -24.63 -6.77
C SER A 278 7.00 -24.95 -8.27
N THR A 279 5.88 -25.57 -8.65
CA THR A 279 5.56 -25.94 -10.04
C THR A 279 4.67 -24.92 -10.76
N LEU A 280 4.35 -23.80 -10.10
CA LEU A 280 3.59 -22.71 -10.70
C LEU A 280 4.28 -22.18 -11.95
N ASN A 281 3.47 -21.79 -12.94
CA ASN A 281 3.94 -21.38 -14.26
C ASN A 281 2.92 -20.46 -14.94
N GLN A 282 3.17 -20.09 -16.19
CA GLN A 282 2.29 -19.20 -16.97
C GLN A 282 0.85 -19.70 -17.11
N SER A 283 0.62 -21.01 -17.17
CA SER A 283 -0.73 -21.58 -17.19
C SER A 283 -1.44 -21.39 -15.85
N SER A 284 -0.72 -21.49 -14.74
CA SER A 284 -1.25 -21.18 -13.40
C SER A 284 -1.63 -19.71 -13.30
N TRP A 285 -0.79 -18.78 -13.77
CA TRP A 285 -1.09 -17.35 -13.80
C TRP A 285 -2.35 -17.06 -14.63
N ALA A 286 -2.46 -17.66 -15.82
CA ALA A 286 -3.63 -17.50 -16.69
C ALA A 286 -4.92 -18.07 -16.07
N LEU A 287 -4.81 -19.15 -15.28
CA LEU A 287 -5.95 -19.75 -14.60
C LEU A 287 -6.56 -18.81 -13.56
N ILE A 288 -5.74 -18.16 -12.73
CA ILE A 288 -6.27 -17.26 -11.69
C ILE A 288 -6.94 -16.02 -12.28
N GLN A 289 -6.41 -15.53 -13.41
CA GLN A 289 -7.06 -14.46 -14.17
C GLN A 289 -8.41 -14.88 -14.75
N LYS A 290 -8.50 -16.12 -15.23
CA LYS A 290 -9.74 -16.65 -15.80
C LYS A 290 -10.81 -16.87 -14.74
N GLN A 291 -10.42 -17.33 -13.54
CA GLN A 291 -11.35 -17.60 -12.44
C GLN A 291 -11.93 -16.29 -11.86
N ASP A 292 -11.07 -15.31 -11.57
CA ASP A 292 -11.41 -14.01 -10.97
C ASP A 292 -12.61 -14.05 -10.01
N ASN A 293 -12.52 -14.95 -9.02
CA ASN A 293 -13.64 -15.27 -8.13
C ASN A 293 -14.21 -14.00 -7.49
N PHE A 294 -15.51 -13.75 -7.70
CA PHE A 294 -16.22 -12.56 -7.21
C PHE A 294 -15.61 -11.21 -7.64
N SER A 295 -14.87 -11.19 -8.76
CA SER A 295 -14.09 -10.04 -9.23
C SER A 295 -13.12 -9.52 -8.17
N ILE A 296 -12.38 -10.43 -7.53
CA ILE A 296 -11.32 -10.10 -6.56
C ILE A 296 -10.22 -9.25 -7.18
N SER A 297 -10.00 -9.35 -8.50
CA SER A 297 -9.09 -8.48 -9.25
C SER A 297 -9.27 -7.01 -8.90
N THR A 298 -10.51 -6.57 -8.62
CA THR A 298 -10.82 -5.20 -8.22
C THR A 298 -10.22 -4.19 -9.20
N TRP A 299 -10.34 -4.49 -10.49
CA TRP A 299 -9.66 -3.79 -11.58
C TRP A 299 -10.62 -3.10 -12.57
N LYS A 300 -11.86 -2.85 -12.14
CA LYS A 300 -12.86 -2.13 -12.95
C LYS A 300 -12.45 -0.67 -13.06
N ALA A 301 -12.45 -0.18 -14.30
CA ALA A 301 -12.00 1.18 -14.64
C ALA A 301 -13.17 2.18 -14.75
N ASN A 302 -14.38 1.70 -15.02
CA ASN A 302 -15.57 2.53 -15.00
C ASN A 302 -16.05 2.71 -13.55
N ILE A 303 -15.76 3.88 -13.00
CA ILE A 303 -16.21 4.30 -11.66
C ILE A 303 -17.14 5.53 -11.76
N SER A 304 -17.86 5.65 -12.88
CA SER A 304 -18.78 6.76 -13.16
C SER A 304 -19.89 6.91 -12.12
N THR A 305 -20.43 5.81 -11.58
CA THR A 305 -21.46 5.87 -10.53
C THR A 305 -20.93 6.55 -9.27
N PHE A 306 -19.69 6.27 -8.87
CA PHE A 306 -19.02 6.91 -7.74
C PHE A 306 -18.72 8.39 -8.01
N LYS A 307 -18.29 8.74 -9.23
CA LYS A 307 -18.14 10.14 -9.66
C LYS A 307 -19.47 10.91 -9.63
N ASN A 308 -20.51 10.36 -10.24
CA ASN A 308 -21.80 11.04 -10.47
C ASN A 308 -22.58 11.32 -9.17
N ARG A 309 -22.28 10.59 -8.10
CA ARG A 309 -22.79 10.85 -6.74
C ARG A 309 -21.92 11.80 -5.92
N ASN A 310 -20.90 12.42 -6.54
CA ASN A 310 -19.93 13.29 -5.91
C ASN A 310 -19.02 12.59 -4.86
N GLY A 311 -18.77 11.28 -5.01
CA GLY A 311 -17.83 10.55 -4.18
C GLY A 311 -16.39 10.99 -4.45
N LYS A 312 -15.54 11.00 -3.40
CA LYS A 312 -14.12 11.40 -3.47
C LYS A 312 -13.20 10.22 -3.17
N LEU A 313 -12.22 9.98 -4.03
CA LEU A 313 -11.23 8.93 -3.91
C LEU A 313 -9.84 9.56 -3.81
N LEU A 314 -9.14 9.30 -2.71
CA LEU A 314 -7.74 9.63 -2.52
C LEU A 314 -6.98 8.31 -2.40
N THR A 315 -6.05 8.06 -3.30
CA THR A 315 -5.11 6.96 -3.16
C THR A 315 -3.72 7.50 -2.86
N TYR A 316 -2.93 6.72 -2.13
CA TYR A 316 -1.51 6.98 -1.94
C TYR A 316 -0.73 5.69 -2.08
N HIS A 317 0.54 5.76 -2.49
CA HIS A 317 1.40 4.58 -2.55
C HIS A 317 2.84 4.97 -2.23
N GLY A 318 3.42 4.25 -1.26
CA GLY A 318 4.83 4.41 -0.93
C GLY A 318 5.74 4.00 -2.07
N GLN A 319 6.72 4.84 -2.38
CA GLN A 319 7.62 4.61 -3.51
C GLN A 319 8.71 3.56 -3.22
N THR A 320 8.85 3.11 -1.96
CA THR A 320 9.74 2.02 -1.54
C THR A 320 8.96 0.80 -1.01
N ASP A 321 7.70 0.63 -1.44
CA ASP A 321 6.80 -0.48 -1.05
C ASP A 321 7.31 -1.88 -1.42
N GLN A 322 7.75 -2.66 -0.44
CA GLN A 322 8.43 -3.93 -0.70
C GLN A 322 7.50 -5.08 -1.11
N LEU A 323 6.18 -4.87 -1.16
CA LEU A 323 5.19 -5.93 -1.35
C LEU A 323 4.30 -5.71 -2.56
N ILE A 324 3.97 -4.46 -2.88
CA ILE A 324 3.08 -4.10 -3.97
C ILE A 324 3.77 -2.99 -4.75
N SER A 325 3.97 -3.20 -6.05
CA SER A 325 4.62 -2.19 -6.88
C SER A 325 3.77 -0.90 -6.95
N PRO A 326 4.32 0.28 -6.60
CA PRO A 326 3.60 1.56 -6.66
C PRO A 326 3.17 1.92 -8.08
N ILE A 327 3.92 1.43 -9.07
CA ILE A 327 3.61 1.57 -10.50
C ILE A 327 2.21 0.99 -10.80
N ASN A 328 1.73 -0.02 -10.06
CA ASN A 328 0.41 -0.58 -10.28
C ASN A 328 -0.71 0.42 -9.93
N SER A 329 -0.54 1.26 -8.89
CA SER A 329 -1.51 2.32 -8.56
C SER A 329 -1.60 3.38 -9.65
N GLU A 330 -0.47 3.76 -10.24
CA GLU A 330 -0.43 4.70 -11.37
C GLU A 330 -1.08 4.12 -12.62
N ARG A 331 -0.88 2.81 -12.82
CA ARG A 331 -1.54 2.05 -13.87
C ARG A 331 -3.05 2.06 -13.68
N TYR A 332 -3.54 1.89 -12.45
CA TYR A 332 -4.96 2.00 -12.15
C TYR A 332 -5.49 3.42 -12.38
N TYR A 333 -4.76 4.44 -11.92
CA TYR A 333 -5.08 5.85 -12.15
C TYR A 333 -5.25 6.17 -13.64
N SER A 334 -4.26 5.81 -14.45
CA SER A 334 -4.25 6.02 -15.90
C SER A 334 -5.31 5.18 -16.61
N ARG A 335 -5.61 3.98 -16.09
CA ARG A 335 -6.65 3.10 -16.61
C ARG A 335 -8.04 3.70 -16.43
N VAL A 336 -8.34 4.27 -15.26
CA VAL A 336 -9.61 4.97 -15.00
C VAL A 336 -9.73 6.16 -15.96
N GLN A 337 -8.69 7.01 -16.03
CA GLN A 337 -8.64 8.16 -16.92
C GLN A 337 -9.02 7.80 -18.35
N LYS A 338 -8.27 6.84 -18.91
CA LYS A 338 -8.41 6.42 -20.31
C LYS A 338 -9.74 5.72 -20.58
N HIS A 339 -10.24 4.93 -19.65
CA HIS A 339 -11.48 4.18 -19.85
C HIS A 339 -12.73 5.08 -19.79
N MET A 340 -12.70 6.10 -18.92
CA MET A 340 -13.79 7.06 -18.77
C MET A 340 -13.65 8.30 -19.67
N ASP A 341 -12.60 8.34 -20.50
CA ASP A 341 -12.28 9.45 -21.42
C ASP A 341 -12.20 10.81 -20.71
N LEU A 342 -11.47 10.84 -19.59
CA LEU A 342 -11.35 12.03 -18.74
C LEU A 342 -10.07 12.81 -19.05
N THR A 343 -10.18 14.14 -19.06
CA THR A 343 -9.02 15.02 -18.85
C THR A 343 -8.47 14.85 -17.42
N LEU A 344 -7.22 15.27 -17.18
CA LEU A 344 -6.66 15.27 -15.82
C LEU A 344 -7.50 16.14 -14.87
N GLU A 345 -7.93 17.32 -15.34
CA GLU A 345 -8.77 18.25 -14.58
C GLU A 345 -10.10 17.61 -14.18
N GLU A 346 -10.76 16.88 -15.07
CA GLU A 346 -12.01 16.17 -14.75
C GLU A 346 -11.81 15.04 -13.76
N GLN A 347 -10.70 14.29 -13.86
CA GLN A 347 -10.36 13.25 -12.90
C GLN A 347 -10.05 13.83 -11.52
N ASP A 348 -9.31 14.94 -11.46
CA ASP A 348 -8.92 15.63 -10.22
C ASP A 348 -10.13 16.14 -9.40
N THR A 349 -11.32 16.22 -10.01
CA THR A 349 -12.56 16.58 -9.29
C THR A 349 -13.04 15.50 -8.31
N PHE A 350 -12.60 14.25 -8.49
CA PHE A 350 -13.10 13.12 -7.68
C PHE A 350 -12.07 12.02 -7.39
N TYR A 351 -10.95 11.92 -8.12
CA TYR A 351 -9.93 10.90 -7.91
C TYR A 351 -8.51 11.50 -8.01
N ARG A 352 -7.78 11.50 -6.89
CA ARG A 352 -6.38 11.93 -6.80
C ARG A 352 -5.49 10.80 -6.27
N LEU A 353 -4.30 10.66 -6.84
CA LEU A 353 -3.25 9.71 -6.41
C LEU A 353 -2.03 10.50 -5.92
N PHE A 354 -1.46 10.10 -4.79
CA PHE A 354 -0.20 10.65 -4.26
C PHE A 354 0.90 9.60 -4.22
N ARG A 355 2.07 9.94 -4.78
CA ARG A 355 3.30 9.15 -4.66
C ARG A 355 4.02 9.61 -3.40
N ILE A 356 4.21 8.73 -2.42
CA ILE A 356 4.86 9.09 -1.15
C ILE A 356 6.31 8.64 -1.20
N SER A 357 7.24 9.57 -1.41
CA SER A 357 8.67 9.27 -1.55
C SER A 357 9.24 8.69 -0.25
N GLY A 358 10.05 7.64 -0.40
CA GLY A 358 10.69 6.90 0.69
C GLY A 358 9.73 6.27 1.72
N MET A 359 8.43 6.13 1.40
CA MET A 359 7.50 5.33 2.19
C MET A 359 7.54 3.87 1.73
N ASN A 360 7.66 2.97 2.71
CA ASN A 360 7.56 1.52 2.55
C ASN A 360 6.11 1.04 2.37
N HIS A 361 5.83 -0.25 2.55
CA HIS A 361 4.46 -0.75 2.50
C HIS A 361 3.57 -0.15 3.61
N CYS A 362 2.67 0.75 3.23
CA CYS A 362 1.72 1.49 4.08
C CYS A 362 2.29 2.48 5.11
N ALA A 363 3.45 2.20 5.69
CA ALA A 363 4.06 3.00 6.75
C ALA A 363 5.58 2.73 6.83
N GLY A 364 6.28 3.60 7.54
CA GLY A 364 7.74 3.54 7.69
C GLY A 364 8.50 3.84 6.39
N GLY A 365 9.82 3.76 6.48
CA GLY A 365 10.75 3.98 5.37
C GLY A 365 11.67 5.18 5.59
N PRO A 366 12.65 5.38 4.70
CA PRO A 366 13.64 6.46 4.84
C PRO A 366 13.05 7.86 4.63
N GLY A 367 11.95 7.97 3.87
CA GLY A 367 11.37 9.24 3.43
C GLY A 367 10.42 9.90 4.42
N ALA A 368 9.82 11.00 3.97
CA ALA A 368 8.78 11.71 4.70
C ALA A 368 7.44 10.95 4.64
N TRP A 369 7.44 9.73 5.19
CA TRP A 369 6.41 8.71 4.95
C TRP A 369 5.13 8.93 5.76
N GLU A 370 5.19 9.67 6.85
CA GLU A 370 4.02 9.83 7.71
C GLU A 370 3.13 10.95 7.16
N VAL A 371 1.95 10.57 6.66
CA VAL A 371 0.94 11.44 6.04
C VAL A 371 -0.43 11.31 6.75
N GLY A 372 -0.42 10.90 8.02
CA GLY A 372 -1.62 10.77 8.85
C GLY A 372 -2.51 9.59 8.46
N GLN A 373 -1.93 8.57 7.83
CA GLN A 373 -2.58 7.30 7.55
C GLN A 373 -2.56 6.35 8.74
N THR A 374 -1.74 6.64 9.76
CA THR A 374 -1.70 5.94 11.05
C THR A 374 -2.03 6.91 12.20
N LEU A 375 -2.23 6.37 13.41
CA LEU A 375 -2.40 7.19 14.61
C LEU A 375 -1.15 8.00 14.95
N ASP A 376 0.04 7.45 14.70
CA ASP A 376 1.31 8.17 14.94
C ASP A 376 1.41 9.41 14.04
N GLY A 377 0.86 9.35 12.81
CA GLY A 377 0.75 10.50 11.93
C GLY A 377 -0.30 11.53 12.28
N ALA A 378 -1.13 11.26 13.29
CA ALA A 378 -1.96 12.28 13.90
C ALA A 378 -1.23 12.98 15.06
N ALA A 379 0.00 12.59 15.43
CA ALA A 379 0.73 13.19 16.53
C ALA A 379 1.73 14.27 16.06
N ASP A 380 1.52 15.52 16.46
CA ASP A 380 2.52 16.59 16.34
C ASP A 380 3.47 16.62 17.56
N ASP A 381 2.97 16.28 18.76
CA ASP A 381 3.76 16.14 20.00
C ASP A 381 3.07 15.19 20.99
N VAL A 382 3.48 13.92 21.01
CA VAL A 382 2.93 12.91 21.95
C VAL A 382 3.20 13.30 23.41
N ARG A 383 4.15 14.20 23.70
CA ARG A 383 4.42 14.68 25.06
C ARG A 383 3.31 15.59 25.60
N LEU A 384 2.47 16.16 24.73
CA LEU A 384 1.35 17.03 25.10
C LEU A 384 -0.03 16.38 24.91
N GLY A 385 -0.11 15.12 24.47
CA GLY A 385 -1.39 14.44 24.26
C GLY A 385 -2.29 15.11 23.21
N SER A 386 -1.72 15.94 22.34
CA SER A 386 -2.47 16.68 21.32
C SER A 386 -2.31 16.00 19.96
N LEU A 387 -3.39 15.36 19.48
CA LEU A 387 -3.48 14.97 18.07
C LEU A 387 -3.65 16.23 17.21
N SER A 388 -2.78 16.40 16.23
CA SER A 388 -2.90 17.41 15.20
C SER A 388 -3.43 16.77 13.93
N LEU A 389 -4.65 17.14 13.58
CA LEU A 389 -5.42 16.59 12.47
C LEU A 389 -5.49 17.58 11.31
N GLY A 390 -4.38 18.28 11.04
CA GLY A 390 -4.28 19.25 9.96
C GLY A 390 -4.52 18.58 8.59
N PRO A 391 -5.47 19.07 7.77
CA PRO A 391 -5.82 18.45 6.48
C PRO A 391 -4.68 18.47 5.46
N GLU A 392 -3.63 19.25 5.68
CA GLU A 392 -2.41 19.23 4.87
C GLU A 392 -1.45 18.09 5.22
N LYS A 393 -1.46 17.59 6.47
CA LYS A 393 -0.58 16.52 6.97
C LYS A 393 -1.27 15.17 7.11
N ASN A 394 -2.60 15.14 7.09
CA ASN A 394 -3.37 13.95 7.41
C ASN A 394 -4.39 13.62 6.30
N VAL A 395 -4.17 12.50 5.60
CA VAL A 395 -4.97 12.07 4.44
C VAL A 395 -6.46 11.85 4.76
N LEU A 396 -6.81 11.45 5.99
CA LEU A 396 -8.21 11.28 6.39
C LEU A 396 -8.90 12.64 6.53
N THR A 397 -8.26 13.59 7.22
CA THR A 397 -8.82 14.94 7.36
C THR A 397 -8.79 15.74 6.05
N ALA A 398 -7.81 15.49 5.18
CA ALA A 398 -7.81 15.98 3.80
C ALA A 398 -9.05 15.49 3.03
N MET A 399 -9.40 14.21 3.19
CA MET A 399 -10.60 13.62 2.59
C MET A 399 -11.89 14.23 3.16
N VAL A 400 -11.98 14.40 4.48
CA VAL A 400 -13.12 15.07 5.13
C VAL A 400 -13.30 16.49 4.57
N ARG A 401 -12.21 17.27 4.49
CA ARG A 401 -12.23 18.62 3.94
C ARG A 401 -12.66 18.63 2.47
N TRP A 402 -12.20 17.66 1.68
CA TRP A 402 -12.60 17.55 0.27
C TRP A 402 -14.09 17.23 0.12
N VAL A 403 -14.62 16.31 0.91
CA VAL A 403 -16.03 15.88 0.86
C VAL A 403 -16.97 16.96 1.39
N GLU A 404 -16.63 17.60 2.51
CA GLU A 404 -17.53 18.53 3.22
C GLU A 404 -17.38 19.98 2.76
N GLU A 405 -16.17 20.41 2.41
CA GLU A 405 -15.88 21.81 2.05
C GLU A 405 -15.57 21.98 0.55
N GLY A 406 -15.43 20.88 -0.20
CA GLY A 406 -15.07 20.93 -1.62
C GLY A 406 -13.62 21.31 -1.89
N VAL A 407 -12.76 21.33 -0.86
CA VAL A 407 -11.34 21.69 -0.98
C VAL A 407 -10.50 20.43 -1.14
N ALA A 408 -10.14 20.13 -2.39
CA ALA A 408 -9.32 18.98 -2.73
C ALA A 408 -7.84 19.22 -2.38
N PRO A 409 -7.08 18.22 -1.89
CA PRO A 409 -5.67 18.38 -1.59
C PRO A 409 -4.83 18.38 -2.88
N ASP A 410 -4.04 19.42 -3.12
CA ASP A 410 -3.08 19.46 -4.25
C ASP A 410 -1.76 18.76 -3.93
N THR A 411 -1.39 18.75 -2.65
CA THR A 411 -0.24 18.04 -2.09
C THR A 411 -0.64 17.42 -0.75
N ILE A 412 0.12 16.43 -0.30
CA ILE A 412 0.05 15.93 1.09
C ILE A 412 1.42 16.12 1.73
N LEU A 413 1.46 16.82 2.87
CA LEU A 413 2.69 17.06 3.63
C LEU A 413 3.04 15.79 4.40
N GLY A 414 4.08 15.12 3.93
CA GLY A 414 4.70 14.01 4.63
C GLY A 414 5.74 14.49 5.63
N THR A 415 5.95 13.69 6.68
CA THR A 415 6.92 13.97 7.75
C THR A 415 7.80 12.75 7.98
N LYS A 416 9.10 12.98 8.14
CA LYS A 416 10.03 12.02 8.73
C LYS A 416 10.33 12.50 10.15
N PHE A 417 10.01 11.68 11.15
CA PHE A 417 10.42 11.94 12.52
C PHE A 417 11.79 11.35 12.81
N VAL A 418 12.53 11.98 13.73
CA VAL A 418 13.81 11.43 14.20
C VAL A 418 13.56 10.05 14.82
N ASN A 419 14.22 9.03 14.29
CA ASN A 419 14.02 7.61 14.67
C ASN A 419 12.57 7.11 14.54
N ASP A 420 11.77 7.74 13.68
CA ASP A 420 10.33 7.49 13.54
C ASP A 420 9.55 7.65 14.86
N ASP A 421 10.06 8.53 15.74
CA ASP A 421 9.44 8.85 17.03
C ASP A 421 8.99 10.32 17.06
N PRO A 422 7.68 10.60 17.00
CA PRO A 422 7.17 11.98 17.04
C PRO A 422 7.66 12.78 18.26
N ARG A 423 8.01 12.13 19.38
CA ARG A 423 8.51 12.78 20.60
C ARG A 423 9.95 13.31 20.46
N GLN A 424 10.65 12.93 19.40
CA GLN A 424 12.01 13.33 19.09
C GLN A 424 12.05 14.47 18.04
N GLY A 425 10.88 14.90 17.56
CA GLY A 425 10.74 16.01 16.62
C GLY A 425 10.86 15.59 15.15
N VAL A 426 10.57 16.55 14.28
CA VAL A 426 10.65 16.39 12.83
C VAL A 426 12.11 16.40 12.39
N GLN A 427 12.51 15.38 11.62
CA GLN A 427 13.81 15.32 10.96
C GLN A 427 13.78 16.11 9.65
N PHE A 428 12.75 15.91 8.83
CA PHE A 428 12.46 16.70 7.63
C PHE A 428 11.02 16.48 7.17
N SER A 429 10.54 17.32 6.25
CA SER A 429 9.21 17.21 5.66
C SER A 429 9.23 17.41 4.15
N ARG A 430 8.27 16.80 3.45
CA ARG A 430 8.14 16.90 1.99
C ARG A 430 6.68 17.05 1.59
N ARG A 431 6.36 17.93 0.62
CA ARG A 431 5.02 18.00 0.03
C ARG A 431 4.94 17.01 -1.13
N HIS A 432 4.34 15.86 -0.88
CA HIS A 432 4.11 14.83 -1.90
C HIS A 432 3.09 15.32 -2.91
N CYS A 433 3.50 15.34 -4.18
CA CYS A 433 2.69 15.84 -5.27
C CYS A 433 1.59 14.87 -5.69
N ARG A 434 0.46 15.42 -6.14
CA ARG A 434 -0.55 14.63 -6.85
C ARG A 434 0.00 14.16 -8.20
N PHE A 435 -0.17 12.87 -8.51
CA PHE A 435 0.18 12.29 -9.80
C PHE A 435 -0.67 12.92 -10.92
N PRO A 436 -0.12 13.22 -12.12
CA PRO A 436 1.22 12.87 -12.61
C PRO A 436 2.33 13.87 -12.33
N LEU A 437 2.09 14.91 -11.51
CA LEU A 437 3.14 15.85 -11.12
C LEU A 437 4.21 15.14 -10.28
N LYS A 438 5.44 15.63 -10.39
CA LYS A 438 6.60 15.11 -9.67
C LYS A 438 7.06 16.09 -8.62
N THR A 439 7.40 15.59 -7.43
CA THR A 439 8.11 16.35 -6.41
C THR A 439 9.51 16.65 -6.92
N THR A 440 9.83 17.93 -7.13
CA THR A 440 11.07 18.39 -7.77
C THR A 440 11.77 19.38 -6.88
N TYR A 441 13.04 19.12 -6.55
CA TYR A 441 13.89 20.01 -5.77
C TYR A 441 14.28 21.26 -6.58
N ASP A 442 14.34 22.42 -5.93
CA ASP A 442 14.70 23.69 -6.55
C ASP A 442 16.20 23.84 -6.87
N GLY A 443 17.04 22.94 -6.33
CA GLY A 443 18.50 22.95 -6.51
C GLY A 443 19.27 23.91 -5.62
N ILE A 444 18.59 24.66 -4.74
CA ILE A 444 19.17 25.80 -3.99
C ILE A 444 18.82 25.77 -2.50
N GLY A 445 17.56 25.50 -2.14
CA GLY A 445 17.04 25.55 -0.78
C GLY A 445 17.59 24.45 0.13
N ASP A 446 17.14 24.40 1.39
CA ASP A 446 17.46 23.26 2.24
C ASP A 446 16.57 22.07 1.83
N PRO A 447 17.12 20.92 1.37
CA PRO A 447 16.30 19.79 0.94
C PRO A 447 15.45 19.18 2.08
N THR A 448 15.74 19.49 3.35
CA THR A 448 14.90 19.06 4.49
C THR A 448 13.63 19.89 4.65
N GLU A 449 13.55 21.06 4.02
CA GLU A 449 12.43 21.98 4.12
C GLU A 449 11.45 21.80 2.94
N PRO A 450 10.14 21.71 3.19
CA PRO A 450 9.15 21.45 2.14
C PRO A 450 9.06 22.59 1.11
N GLU A 451 9.49 23.81 1.44
CA GLU A 451 9.50 24.97 0.55
C GLU A 451 10.54 24.89 -0.57
N SER A 452 11.58 24.06 -0.40
CA SER A 452 12.62 23.82 -1.41
C SER A 452 12.18 22.85 -2.50
N TRP A 453 10.94 22.34 -2.41
CA TRP A 453 10.36 21.37 -3.33
C TRP A 453 9.08 21.92 -3.96
N SER A 454 8.87 21.58 -5.23
CA SER A 454 7.70 22.01 -5.98
C SER A 454 7.13 20.88 -6.82
N CYS A 455 5.83 20.97 -7.16
CA CYS A 455 5.19 20.02 -8.06
C CYS A 455 5.31 20.51 -9.50
N GLN A 456 5.97 19.71 -10.34
CA GLN A 456 6.20 20.01 -11.77
C GLN A 456 5.67 18.92 -12.68
#